data_AF-A0A7S3WI84-F1
#
_entry.id   AF-A0A7S3WI84-F1
#
_cell.length_a   1.000
_cell.length_b   1.000
_cell.length_c   1.000
_cell.angle_alpha   90.00
_cell.angle_beta   90.00
_cell.angle_gamma   90.00
#
_symmetry.space_group_name_H-M   'P 1'
#
loop_
_entity.id
_entity.type
_entity.pdbx_description
1 polymer ?
#
loop_
_entity_poly.entity_id
_entity_poly.type
_entity_poly.pdbx_seq_one_letter_code
_entity_poly.pdbx_strand_id
1 'polypeptide(L)'
;KVDVKQVGAFLGEAFSLSHTIRLEFINSVVLQSTGVVSALIQVFHMLQLPDDLQKINRLVHGVARIWWRQHERMLKDANGNTATAAKLRMAGDKGLTPQLHLSEELTGLELMQYLTSSDALHQVMFSAVLL
;
A
#
# COMPACT_ATOMS: atom_id res chain seq x y z
N LYS A 1 -9.94 -17.52 17.18
CA LYS A 1 -10.04 -16.42 16.18
C LYS A 1 -8.89 -15.46 16.45
N VAL A 2 -8.16 -15.03 15.42
CA VAL A 2 -7.08 -14.04 15.58
C VAL A 2 -7.71 -12.67 15.78
N ASP A 3 -7.24 -11.92 16.78
CA ASP A 3 -7.69 -10.56 17.07
C ASP A 3 -6.90 -9.57 16.20
N VAL A 4 -7.59 -8.92 15.25
CA VAL A 4 -7.00 -7.95 14.31
C VAL A 4 -6.39 -6.73 15.01
N LYS A 5 -6.84 -6.43 16.24
CA LYS A 5 -6.26 -5.37 17.08
C LYS A 5 -4.88 -5.74 17.57
N GLN A 6 -4.73 -6.96 18.06
CA GLN A 6 -3.45 -7.47 18.54
C GLN A 6 -2.45 -7.64 17.40
N VAL A 7 -2.92 -8.03 16.21
CA VAL A 7 -2.08 -8.09 15.00
C VAL A 7 -1.54 -6.71 14.67
N GLY A 8 -2.39 -5.68 14.57
CA GLY A 8 -1.93 -4.31 14.27
C GLY A 8 -0.93 -3.79 15.32
N ALA A 9 -1.21 -4.02 16.60
CA ALA A 9 -0.32 -3.64 17.69
C ALA A 9 1.04 -4.34 17.63
N PHE A 10 1.08 -5.64 17.33
CA PHE A 10 2.29 -6.45 17.22
C PHE A 10 3.11 -6.10 15.98
N LEU A 11 2.46 -5.96 14.81
CA LEU A 11 3.12 -5.57 13.57
C LEU A 11 3.71 -4.17 13.69
N GLY A 12 3.08 -3.29 14.49
CA GLY A 12 3.59 -1.96 14.80
C GLY A 12 4.85 -1.94 15.69
N GLU A 13 5.26 -3.04 16.31
CA GLU A 13 6.41 -3.03 17.25
C GLU A 13 7.77 -2.78 16.58
N ALA A 14 8.74 -2.33 17.38
CA ALA A 14 10.13 -2.10 16.93
C ALA A 14 11.00 -3.37 16.95
N PHE A 15 10.44 -4.54 17.26
CA PHE A 15 11.16 -5.81 17.23
C PHE A 15 11.50 -6.22 15.78
N SER A 16 12.67 -6.85 15.60
CA SER A 16 13.11 -7.34 14.29
C SER A 16 12.13 -8.33 13.66
N LEU A 17 11.57 -9.23 14.47
CA LEU A 17 10.54 -10.18 14.02
C LEU A 17 9.29 -9.45 13.53
N SER A 18 8.80 -8.47 14.29
CA SER A 18 7.64 -7.65 13.90
C SER A 18 7.90 -6.88 12.61
N HIS A 19 9.12 -6.38 12.39
CA HIS A 19 9.51 -5.74 11.14
C HIS A 19 9.40 -6.69 9.94
N THR A 20 9.98 -7.89 10.04
CA THR A 20 9.93 -8.89 8.97
C THR A 20 8.49 -9.33 8.69
N ILE A 21 7.73 -9.67 9.72
CA ILE A 21 6.34 -10.12 9.55
C ILE A 21 5.47 -8.99 9.00
N ARG A 22 5.68 -7.74 9.41
CA ARG A 22 4.96 -6.58 8.85
C ARG A 22 5.17 -6.48 7.34
N LEU A 23 6.42 -6.59 6.87
CA LEU A 23 6.70 -6.51 5.43
C LEU A 23 6.06 -7.66 4.66
N GLU A 24 6.14 -8.89 5.18
CA GLU A 24 5.52 -10.06 4.53
C GLU A 24 3.98 -9.99 4.54
N PHE A 25 3.40 -9.53 5.64
CA PHE A 25 1.96 -9.30 5.74
C PHE A 25 1.50 -8.29 4.69
N ILE A 26 2.13 -7.11 4.64
CA ILE A 26 1.77 -6.07 3.67
C ILE A 26 2.04 -6.56 2.24
N ASN A 27 3.11 -7.32 2.00
CA ASN A 27 3.41 -7.91 0.69
C ASN A 27 2.35 -8.90 0.19
N SER A 28 1.58 -9.52 1.09
CA SER A 28 0.45 -10.37 0.72
C SER A 28 -0.77 -9.59 0.22
N VAL A 29 -0.82 -8.27 0.43
CA VAL A 29 -1.89 -7.39 -0.03
C VAL A 29 -1.60 -6.94 -1.47
N VAL A 30 -2.59 -7.07 -2.35
CA VAL A 30 -2.51 -6.59 -3.72
C VAL A 30 -2.77 -5.09 -3.74
N LEU A 31 -1.70 -4.29 -3.79
CA LEU A 31 -1.78 -2.82 -3.79
C LEU A 31 -1.65 -2.23 -5.20
N GLN A 32 -1.62 -3.08 -6.22
CA GLN A 32 -1.54 -2.68 -7.62
C GLN A 32 -2.77 -1.84 -7.97
N SER A 33 -2.57 -0.73 -8.68
CA SER A 33 -3.65 0.19 -9.11
C SER A 33 -4.38 0.90 -7.97
N THR A 34 -3.78 0.95 -6.77
CA THR A 34 -4.30 1.77 -5.66
C THR A 34 -3.63 3.14 -5.63
N GLY A 35 -4.33 4.16 -5.14
CA GLY A 35 -3.72 5.42 -4.70
C GLY A 35 -3.31 5.38 -3.23
N VAL A 36 -2.94 6.53 -2.67
CA VAL A 36 -2.52 6.71 -1.27
C VAL A 36 -3.60 6.25 -0.29
N VAL A 37 -4.79 6.86 -0.36
CA VAL A 37 -5.93 6.63 0.53
C VAL A 37 -6.45 5.22 0.33
N SER A 38 -6.62 4.81 -0.93
CA SER A 38 -7.10 3.48 -1.28
C SER A 38 -6.18 2.37 -0.74
N ALA A 39 -4.86 2.53 -0.87
CA ALA A 39 -3.89 1.57 -0.32
C ALA A 39 -3.96 1.48 1.21
N LEU A 40 -4.04 2.63 1.90
CA LEU A 40 -4.14 2.69 3.35
C LEU A 40 -5.42 2.02 3.86
N ILE A 41 -6.57 2.33 3.23
CA ILE A 41 -7.85 1.69 3.55
C ILE A 41 -7.78 0.18 3.37
N GLN A 42 -7.16 -0.28 2.28
CA GLN A 42 -7.07 -1.70 1.97
C GLN A 42 -6.21 -2.46 3.00
N VAL A 43 -5.08 -1.90 3.41
CA VAL A 43 -4.22 -2.51 4.45
C VAL A 43 -4.89 -2.44 5.82
N PHE A 44 -5.44 -1.28 6.20
CA PHE A 44 -6.06 -1.08 7.52
C PHE A 44 -7.47 -1.65 7.65
N HIS A 45 -8.04 -2.21 6.58
CA HIS A 45 -9.17 -3.13 6.69
C HIS A 45 -8.74 -4.51 7.23
N MET A 46 -7.51 -4.92 6.96
CA MET A 46 -7.00 -6.25 7.35
C MET A 46 -6.33 -6.26 8.73
N LEU A 47 -5.92 -5.09 9.24
CA LEU A 47 -5.39 -4.89 10.59
C LEU A 47 -5.98 -3.62 11.19
N GLN A 48 -6.27 -3.61 12.48
CA GLN A 48 -6.72 -2.37 13.13
C GLN A 48 -5.53 -1.44 13.33
N LEU A 49 -5.69 -0.17 12.98
CA LEU A 49 -4.67 0.85 13.20
C LEU A 49 -4.40 0.99 14.72
N PRO A 50 -3.13 0.93 15.17
CA PRO A 50 -2.79 1.15 16.57
C PRO A 50 -2.89 2.63 16.94
N ASP A 51 -3.16 2.93 18.22
CA ASP A 51 -3.26 4.31 18.72
C ASP A 51 -1.89 5.02 18.85
N ASP A 52 -0.80 4.24 18.88
CA ASP A 52 0.57 4.76 19.00
C ASP A 52 1.09 5.27 17.65
N LEU A 53 1.45 6.56 17.60
CA LEU A 53 1.90 7.22 16.38
C LEU A 53 3.19 6.62 15.79
N GLN A 54 4.10 6.11 16.64
CA GLN A 54 5.32 5.46 16.17
C GLN A 54 5.03 4.11 15.51
N LYS A 55 4.05 3.37 16.02
CA LYS A 55 3.54 2.14 15.41
C LYS A 55 2.86 2.46 14.07
N ILE A 56 2.03 3.49 14.01
CA ILE A 56 1.41 3.97 12.76
C ILE A 56 2.49 4.29 11.73
N ASN A 57 3.46 5.14 12.08
CA ASN A 57 4.58 5.53 11.21
C ASN A 57 5.31 4.29 10.65
N ARG A 58 5.59 3.31 11.51
CA ARG A 58 6.23 2.05 11.15
C ARG A 58 5.39 1.17 10.21
N LEU A 59 4.06 1.16 10.38
CA LEU A 59 3.13 0.46 9.49
C LEU A 59 3.03 1.14 8.13
N VAL A 60 2.79 2.45 8.13
CA VAL A 60 2.64 3.26 6.91
C VAL A 60 3.92 3.23 6.07
N HIS A 61 5.10 3.29 6.71
CA HIS A 61 6.36 3.10 6.01
C HIS A 61 6.46 1.72 5.34
N GLY A 62 5.95 0.67 6.00
CA GLY A 62 5.84 -0.66 5.40
C GLY A 62 4.93 -0.66 4.16
N VAL A 63 3.79 0.02 4.22
CA VAL A 63 2.84 0.14 3.09
C VAL A 63 3.52 0.83 1.91
N ALA A 64 4.14 1.98 2.14
CA ALA A 64 4.84 2.72 1.09
C ALA A 64 5.94 1.89 0.40
N ARG A 65 6.76 1.18 1.19
CA ARG A 65 7.85 0.33 0.65
C ARG A 65 7.33 -0.80 -0.22
N ILE A 66 6.26 -1.47 0.22
CA ILE A 66 5.68 -2.58 -0.53
C ILE A 66 4.95 -2.07 -1.78
N TRP A 67 4.15 -1.01 -1.65
CA TRP A 67 3.45 -0.37 -2.77
C TRP A 67 4.46 0.00 -3.87
N TRP A 68 5.55 0.68 -3.49
CA TRP A 68 6.59 1.11 -4.42
C TRP A 68 7.23 -0.09 -5.15
N ARG A 69 7.61 -1.11 -4.38
CA ARG A 69 8.23 -2.32 -4.92
C ARG A 69 7.30 -3.09 -5.87
N GLN A 70 6.00 -3.16 -5.59
CA GLN A 70 5.04 -3.81 -6.49
C GLN A 70 4.97 -3.06 -7.83
N HIS A 71 4.93 -1.72 -7.81
CA HIS A 71 4.86 -0.90 -9.03
C HIS A 71 6.18 -0.90 -9.82
N GLU A 72 7.34 -0.93 -9.17
CA GLU A 72 8.63 -1.11 -9.86
C GLU A 72 8.69 -2.45 -10.61
N ARG A 73 8.14 -3.53 -10.03
CA ARG A 73 8.06 -4.83 -10.71
C ARG A 73 7.14 -4.75 -11.93
N MET A 74 5.99 -4.10 -11.79
CA MET A 74 5.06 -3.88 -12.92
C MET A 74 5.71 -3.11 -14.07
N LEU A 75 6.50 -2.07 -13.78
CA LEU A 75 7.24 -1.33 -14.81
C LEU A 75 8.28 -2.21 -15.51
N LYS A 76 9.02 -3.03 -14.77
CA LYS A 76 10.00 -3.97 -15.34
C LYS A 76 9.33 -5.02 -16.22
N ASP A 77 8.22 -5.59 -15.77
CA ASP A 77 7.47 -6.60 -16.52
C ASP A 77 6.82 -6.02 -17.78
N ALA A 78 6.30 -4.78 -17.71
CA ALA A 78 5.74 -4.06 -18.86
C ALA A 78 6.79 -3.74 -19.93
N ASN A 79 8.01 -3.39 -19.51
CA ASN A 79 9.12 -3.10 -20.42
C ASN A 79 9.72 -4.37 -21.04
N GLY A 80 9.64 -5.51 -20.34
CA GLY A 80 10.14 -6.80 -20.82
C GLY A 80 9.20 -7.54 -21.79
N ASN A 81 7.88 -7.32 -21.70
CA ASN A 81 6.88 -7.98 -22.54
C ASN A 81 5.90 -6.96 -23.15
N THR A 82 6.12 -6.61 -24.43
CA THR A 82 5.32 -5.66 -25.22
C THR A 82 3.83 -6.01 -25.34
N ALA A 83 3.44 -7.27 -25.10
CA ALA A 83 2.04 -7.72 -25.14
C ALA A 83 1.25 -7.52 -23.83
N THR A 84 1.92 -7.41 -22.68
CA THR A 84 1.27 -7.29 -21.34
C THR A 84 0.95 -5.85 -20.96
N ALA A 85 1.67 -4.87 -21.52
CA ALA A 85 1.42 -3.44 -21.28
C ALA A 85 0.01 -3.00 -21.73
N ALA A 86 -0.51 -3.60 -22.80
CA ALA A 86 -1.89 -3.33 -23.27
C ALA A 86 -2.96 -3.94 -22.34
N LYS A 87 -2.67 -5.07 -21.67
CA LYS A 87 -3.60 -5.73 -20.75
C LYS A 87 -3.70 -5.02 -19.40
N LEU A 88 -2.57 -4.48 -18.91
CA LEU A 88 -2.52 -3.65 -17.69
C LEU A 88 -3.28 -2.33 -17.84
N ARG A 89 -3.31 -1.73 -19.04
CA ARG A 89 -4.09 -0.52 -19.34
C ARG A 89 -5.60 -0.75 -19.40
N MET A 90 -6.06 -1.99 -19.60
CA MET A 90 -7.50 -2.31 -19.72
C MET A 90 -8.09 -3.05 -18.51
N ALA A 91 -7.26 -3.46 -17.54
CA ALA A 91 -7.71 -4.18 -16.34
C ALA A 91 -8.16 -3.27 -15.18
N GLY A 92 -8.16 -1.94 -15.37
CA GLY A 92 -8.51 -0.95 -14.36
C GLY A 92 -10.00 -0.84 -13.98
N ASP A 93 -10.89 -1.71 -14.49
CA ASP A 93 -12.34 -1.47 -14.39
C ASP A 93 -13.18 -2.59 -13.75
N LYS A 94 -12.65 -3.78 -13.44
CA LYS A 94 -13.52 -4.86 -12.90
C LYS A 94 -12.86 -5.72 -11.84
N GLY A 95 -12.95 -5.29 -10.57
CA GLY A 95 -12.53 -6.10 -9.43
C GLY A 95 -12.89 -5.51 -8.07
N LEU A 96 -14.16 -5.64 -7.67
CA LEU A 96 -14.66 -5.77 -6.28
C LEU A 96 -13.88 -5.02 -5.16
N THR A 97 -14.07 -3.71 -5.07
CA THR A 97 -13.90 -2.96 -3.81
C THR A 97 -15.11 -2.04 -3.62
N PRO A 98 -15.52 -1.73 -2.37
CA PRO A 98 -16.63 -0.82 -2.12
C PRO A 98 -16.24 0.55 -2.68
N GLN A 99 -16.89 0.97 -3.76
CA GLN A 99 -16.78 2.32 -4.32
C GLN A 99 -17.31 3.33 -3.31
N LEU A 100 -16.44 3.79 -2.42
CA LEU A 100 -16.53 5.13 -1.87
C LEU A 100 -15.98 6.05 -2.95
N HIS A 101 -16.86 6.88 -3.53
CA HIS A 101 -16.52 8.05 -4.35
C HIS A 101 -15.71 9.06 -3.51
N LEU A 102 -14.50 8.68 -3.10
CA LEU A 102 -13.47 9.59 -2.66
C LEU A 102 -12.91 10.22 -3.93
N SER A 103 -12.91 11.56 -3.96
CA SER A 103 -12.25 12.45 -4.92
C SER A 103 -11.23 11.73 -5.80
N GLU A 104 -11.32 11.89 -7.14
CA GLU A 104 -10.42 11.30 -8.14
C GLU A 104 -8.96 11.26 -7.66
N GLU A 105 -8.61 10.13 -7.03
CA GLU A 105 -7.29 9.93 -6.47
C GLU A 105 -6.39 9.42 -7.60
N LEU A 106 -5.17 9.95 -7.71
CA LEU A 106 -4.18 9.39 -8.61
C LEU A 106 -3.85 7.97 -8.15
N THR A 107 -3.90 7.02 -9.08
CA THR A 107 -3.71 5.60 -8.77
C THR A 107 -2.52 5.01 -9.51
N GLY A 108 -1.96 3.95 -8.92
CA GLY A 108 -0.98 3.08 -9.55
C GLY A 108 0.22 3.81 -10.16
N LEU A 109 0.52 3.50 -11.42
CA LEU A 109 1.68 4.06 -12.13
C LEU A 109 1.55 5.57 -12.42
N GLU A 110 0.33 6.11 -12.47
CA GLU A 110 0.13 7.55 -12.65
C GLU A 110 0.59 8.30 -11.39
N LEU A 111 0.17 7.85 -10.21
CA LEU A 111 0.65 8.38 -8.93
C LEU A 111 2.19 8.27 -8.81
N MET A 112 2.75 7.12 -9.22
CA MET A 112 4.20 6.88 -9.13
C MET A 112 5.02 7.90 -9.92
N GLN A 113 4.50 8.46 -11.02
CA GLN A 113 5.22 9.46 -11.83
C GLN A 113 5.45 10.79 -11.11
N TYR A 114 4.62 11.10 -10.11
CA TYR A 114 4.72 12.34 -9.32
C TYR A 114 5.55 12.17 -8.05
N LEU A 115 6.06 10.97 -7.79
CA LEU A 115 6.81 10.63 -6.60
C LEU A 115 8.24 10.23 -6.97
N THR A 116 9.20 10.65 -6.16
CA THR A 116 10.62 10.38 -6.42
C THR A 116 11.12 9.10 -5.73
N SER A 117 10.46 8.68 -4.66
CA SER A 117 10.86 7.51 -3.88
C SER A 117 9.74 6.97 -2.99
N SER A 118 9.98 5.77 -2.44
CA SER A 118 9.15 5.20 -1.37
C SER A 118 9.09 6.09 -0.12
N ASP A 119 10.13 6.87 0.18
CA ASP A 119 10.15 7.75 1.36
C ASP A 119 9.25 8.96 1.17
N ALA A 120 9.21 9.52 -0.05
CA ALA A 120 8.27 10.57 -0.41
C ALA A 120 6.82 10.06 -0.32
N LEU A 121 6.56 8.86 -0.85
CA LEU A 121 5.25 8.21 -0.71
C LEU A 121 4.86 8.00 0.76
N HIS A 122 5.81 7.55 1.58
CA HIS A 122 5.60 7.37 3.02
C HIS A 122 5.16 8.67 3.70
N GLN A 123 5.80 9.81 3.40
CA GLN A 123 5.42 11.11 3.97
C GLN A 123 3.99 11.51 3.58
N VAL A 124 3.61 11.31 2.32
CA VAL A 124 2.26 11.59 1.83
C VAL A 124 1.23 10.69 2.51
N MET A 125 1.48 9.38 2.55
CA MET A 125 0.62 8.42 3.24
C MET A 125 0.47 8.72 4.73
N PHE A 126 1.58 9.05 5.40
CA PHE A 126 1.55 9.35 6.83
C PHE A 126 0.76 10.63 7.10
N SER A 127 0.91 11.65 6.27
CA SER A 127 0.12 12.88 6.35
C SER A 127 -1.37 12.59 6.14
N ALA A 128 -1.73 11.71 5.20
CA ALA A 128 -3.11 11.32 4.94
C ALA A 128 -3.77 10.57 6.11
N VAL A 129 -3.00 9.82 6.90
CA VAL A 129 -3.51 9.15 8.11
C VAL A 129 -3.83 10.14 9.25
N LEU A 130 -3.26 11.35 9.21
CA LEU A 130 -3.47 12.37 10.24
C LEU A 130 -4.63 13.33 9.95
N LEU A 131 -5.31 13.20 8.81
CA LEU A 131 -6.47 13.98 8.40
C LEU A 131 -7.77 13.33 8.87
#